data_AF-A0A2S1FJ78-F1
#
_entry.id   AF-A0A2S1FJ78-F1
#
_cell.length_a   1.000
_cell.length_b   1.000
_cell.length_c   1.000
_cell.angle_alpha   90.00
_cell.angle_beta   90.00
_cell.angle_gamma   90.00
#
_symmetry.space_group_name_H-M   'P 1'
#
loop_
_entity.id
_entity.type
_entity.pdbx_description
1 polymer ?
#
loop_
_entity_poly.entity_id
_entity_poly.type
_entity_poly.pdbx_seq_one_letter_code
_entity_poly.pdbx_strand_id
1 'polypeptide(L)' 'MLLDALESVPDEAVGVHLFWLAEKLGRTPCSVASKIAAIRDMPEEWKDQYRKVSDDIRKSDLSINGYVQHNGLN' A
#
# COMPACT_ATOMS: atom_id res chain seq x y z
N MET A 1 5.32 -13.78 -7.42
CA MET A 1 4.22 -12.94 -7.97
C MET A 1 3.61 -12.13 -6.83
N LEU A 2 2.86 -11.04 -7.08
CA LEU A 2 2.22 -10.27 -5.99
C LEU A 2 1.33 -11.17 -5.09
N LEU A 3 0.61 -12.12 -5.71
CA LEU A 3 -0.20 -13.13 -5.03
C LEU A 3 0.61 -13.98 -4.03
N ASP A 4 1.73 -14.54 -4.47
CA ASP A 4 2.62 -15.38 -3.66
C ASP A 4 3.16 -14.63 -2.42
N ALA A 5 3.50 -13.35 -2.59
CA ALA A 5 3.91 -12.48 -1.48
C ALA A 5 2.74 -12.11 -0.55
N LEU A 6 1.50 -12.10 -1.05
CA LEU A 6 0.30 -11.80 -0.26
C LEU A 6 -0.23 -13.01 0.50
N GLU A 7 -0.03 -14.24 0.00
CA GLU A 7 -0.49 -15.48 0.67
C GLU A 7 0.08 -15.64 2.08
N SER A 8 1.29 -15.14 2.33
CA SER A 8 1.92 -15.16 3.66
C SER A 8 1.59 -13.94 4.53
N VAL A 9 0.81 -12.97 4.01
CA VAL A 9 0.52 -11.71 4.71
C VAL A 9 -0.93 -11.71 5.19
N PRO A 10 -1.16 -11.57 6.50
CA PRO A 10 -2.51 -11.48 7.03
C PRO A 10 -3.15 -10.13 6.65
N ASP A 11 -4.47 -10.10 6.50
CA ASP A 11 -5.23 -8.94 6.03
C ASP A 11 -5.00 -7.68 6.90
N GLU A 12 -4.79 -7.86 8.21
CA GLU A 12 -4.44 -6.81 9.17
C GLU A 12 -3.08 -6.16 8.90
N ALA A 13 -2.10 -6.93 8.40
CA ALA A 13 -0.75 -6.45 8.08
C ALA A 13 -0.62 -6.01 6.62
N VAL A 14 -1.65 -6.26 5.80
CA VAL A 14 -1.61 -6.01 4.36
C VAL A 14 -1.40 -4.52 4.08
N GLY A 15 -1.87 -3.62 4.93
CA GLY A 15 -1.65 -2.18 4.80
C GLY A 15 -0.20 -1.76 4.99
N VAL A 16 0.50 -2.34 5.98
CA VAL A 16 1.92 -2.09 6.24
C VAL A 16 2.78 -2.70 5.13
N HIS A 17 2.46 -3.94 4.74
CA HIS A 17 3.17 -4.62 3.66
C HIS A 17 2.89 -4.02 2.28
N LEU A 18 1.74 -3.37 2.08
CA LEU A 18 1.40 -2.67 0.85
C LEU A 18 2.40 -1.56 0.54
N PHE A 19 2.78 -0.76 1.53
CA PHE A 19 3.76 0.32 1.34
C PHE A 19 5.14 -0.24 0.99
N TRP A 20 5.57 -1.27 1.71
CA TRP A 20 6.81 -1.98 1.40
C TRP A 20 6.81 -2.61 0.00
N LEU A 21 5.70 -3.26 -0.39
CA LEU A 21 5.50 -3.84 -1.73
C LEU A 21 5.51 -2.77 -2.82
N ALA A 22 4.83 -1.64 -2.58
CA ALA A 22 4.78 -0.52 -3.50
C ALA A 22 6.18 0.05 -3.76
N GLU A 23 6.98 0.21 -2.70
CA GLU A 23 8.38 0.63 -2.81
C GLU A 23 9.24 -0.40 -3.55
N LYS A 24 9.15 -1.68 -3.19
CA LYS A 24 9.90 -2.76 -3.85
C LYS A 24 9.56 -2.92 -5.33
N LEU A 25 8.31 -2.69 -5.70
CA LEU A 25 7.85 -2.81 -7.08
C LEU A 25 8.01 -1.51 -7.88
N GLY A 26 8.43 -0.40 -7.24
CA GLY A 26 8.48 0.92 -7.87
C GLY A 26 7.10 1.39 -8.36
N ARG A 27 6.04 1.01 -7.65
CA ARG A 27 4.65 1.34 -7.98
C ARG A 27 4.06 2.25 -6.90
N THR A 28 2.97 2.92 -7.24
CA THR A 28 2.25 3.73 -6.25
C THR A 28 1.47 2.83 -5.29
N PRO A 29 1.34 3.20 -4.01
CA PRO A 29 0.54 2.48 -3.02
C PRO A 29 -0.89 2.24 -3.48
N CYS A 30 -1.49 3.23 -4.14
CA CYS A 30 -2.85 3.12 -4.71
C CYS A 30 -2.95 2.01 -5.78
N SER A 31 -1.93 1.82 -6.61
CA SER A 31 -1.95 0.77 -7.64
C SER A 31 -1.83 -0.63 -7.03
N VAL A 32 -0.99 -0.76 -5.98
CA VAL A 32 -0.86 -2.01 -5.22
C VAL A 32 -2.15 -2.30 -4.43
N ALA A 33 -2.75 -1.28 -3.79
CA ALA A 33 -4.04 -1.38 -3.11
C ALA A 33 -5.14 -1.92 -4.03
N SER A 34 -5.29 -1.34 -5.23
CA SER A 34 -6.31 -1.78 -6.19
C SER A 34 -6.11 -3.24 -6.63
N LYS A 35 -4.85 -3.69 -6.75
CA LYS A 35 -4.57 -5.11 -7.05
C LYS A 35 -4.90 -6.02 -5.87
N ILE A 36 -4.50 -5.65 -4.65
CA ILE A 36 -4.81 -6.41 -3.44
C ILE A 36 -6.32 -6.53 -3.26
N ALA A 37 -7.04 -5.42 -3.41
CA ALA A 37 -8.49 -5.41 -3.30
C ALA A 37 -9.17 -6.32 -4.32
N ALA A 38 -8.67 -6.36 -5.57
CA ALA A 38 -9.17 -7.28 -6.58
C ALA A 38 -8.82 -8.76 -6.31
N ILE A 39 -7.69 -9.05 -5.63
CA ILE A 39 -7.26 -10.41 -5.30
C ILE A 39 -7.98 -10.95 -4.05
N ARG A 40 -8.17 -10.09 -3.04
CA ARG A 40 -8.72 -10.42 -1.72
C ARG A 40 -10.21 -10.09 -1.60
N ASP A 41 -10.83 -9.58 -2.66
CA ASP A 41 -12.23 -9.09 -2.66
C ASP A 41 -12.49 -8.07 -1.53
N MET A 42 -11.54 -7.14 -1.32
CA MET A 42 -11.66 -6.12 -0.28
C MET A 42 -12.58 -4.96 -0.71
N PRO A 43 -13.28 -4.32 0.23
CA PRO A 43 -14.19 -3.21 -0.07
C PRO A 43 -13.48 -2.02 -0.69
N GLU A 44 -14.21 -1.25 -1.51
CA GLU A 44 -13.64 -0.06 -2.18
C GLU A 44 -13.18 1.02 -1.18
N GLU A 45 -13.82 1.12 -0.02
CA GLU A 45 -13.40 2.02 1.06
C GLU A 45 -12.00 1.69 1.57
N TRP A 46 -11.63 0.41 1.55
CA TRP A 46 -10.30 -0.03 1.97
C TRP A 46 -9.21 0.46 1.01
N LYS A 47 -9.45 0.51 -0.31
CA LYS A 47 -8.47 1.07 -1.26
C LYS A 47 -8.44 2.61 -1.22
N ASP A 48 -9.54 3.26 -0.82
CA ASP A 48 -9.67 4.73 -0.88
C ASP A 48 -8.76 5.46 0.11
N GLN A 49 -8.51 4.89 1.29
CA GLN A 49 -7.51 5.39 2.25
C GLN A 49 -6.10 5.48 1.63
N TYR A 50 -5.71 4.53 0.76
CA TYR A 50 -4.42 4.55 0.09
C TYR A 50 -4.37 5.53 -1.09
N ARG A 51 -5.51 5.94 -1.64
CA ARG A 51 -5.58 6.98 -2.68
C ARG A 51 -5.06 8.31 -2.13
N LYS A 52 -5.53 8.69 -0.93
CA LYS A 52 -5.09 9.91 -0.25
C LYS A 52 -3.62 9.84 0.13
N VAL A 53 -3.19 8.74 0.76
CA VAL A 53 -1.78 8.52 1.12
C VAL A 53 -0.87 8.57 -0.12
N SER A 54 -1.27 7.98 -1.25
CA SER A 54 -0.48 8.02 -2.47
C SER A 54 -0.35 9.43 -3.06
N ASP A 55 -1.38 10.28 -2.91
CA ASP A 55 -1.33 11.67 -3.38
C ASP A 55 -0.48 12.54 -2.45
N ASP A 56 -0.54 12.30 -1.14
CA ASP A 56 0.32 12.96 -0.15
C ASP A 56 1.80 12.57 -0.33
N ILE A 57 2.13 11.29 -0.52
CA ILE A 57 3.49 10.84 -0.85
C ILE A 57 4.03 11.56 -2.08
N ARG A 58 3.21 11.69 -3.13
CA ARG A 58 3.58 12.40 -4.36
C ARG A 58 3.84 13.90 -4.13
N LYS A 59 3.15 14.51 -3.17
CA LYS A 59 3.34 15.94 -2.81
C LYS A 59 4.48 16.17 -1.83
N SER A 60 4.80 15.19 -1.00
CA SER A 60 5.82 15.31 0.05
C SER A 60 7.25 15.14 -0.44
N ASP A 61 7.48 14.76 -1.71
CA ASP A 61 8.80 14.41 -2.26
C ASP A 61 9.52 13.27 -1.48
N LEU A 62 8.79 12.62 -0.56
CA LEU A 62 9.29 11.52 0.26
C LEU A 62 9.15 10.20 -0.50
N SER A 63 10.07 9.27 -0.25
CA SER A 63 9.82 7.88 -0.60
C SER A 63 8.64 7.34 0.21
N ILE A 64 8.05 6.24 -0.26
CA ILE A 64 6.92 5.60 0.40
C ILE A 64 7.29 5.24 1.85
N ASN A 65 8.46 4.63 2.06
CA ASN A 65 8.94 4.32 3.42
C ASN A 65 9.21 5.59 4.24
N GLY A 66 9.77 6.64 3.63
CA GLY A 66 10.01 7.92 4.31
C GLY A 66 8.71 8.57 4.81
N TYR A 67 7.65 8.51 4.01
CA TYR A 67 6.32 9.00 4.40
C TYR A 67 5.70 8.17 5.53
N VAL A 68 5.79 6.83 5.45
CA VAL A 68 5.28 5.92 6.49
C VAL A 68 5.97 6.16 7.83
N GLN A 69 7.29 6.30 7.82
CA GLN A 69 8.08 6.63 9.01
C GLN A 69 7.77 8.02 9.56
N HIS A 70 7.62 9.02 8.68
CA HIS A 70 7.30 10.39 9.07
C HIS A 70 5.91 10.51 9.70
N ASN A 71 4.92 9.80 9.18
CA ASN A 71 3.54 9.85 9.67
C ASN A 71 3.23 8.85 10.79
N GLY A 72 4.20 8.04 11.23
CA GLY A 72 4.01 7.06 12.28
C GLY A 72 2.99 5.97 11.91
N LEU A 73 2.87 5.64 10.62
CA LEU A 73 2.02 4.56 10.12
C LEU A 73 2.74 3.21 10.32
N ASN A 74 3.10 2.87 11.55
CA ASN A 74 3.66 1.56 11.92
C ASN A 74 2.55 0.60 12.37
#